data_AF-A0A1F5YRI8-F1
#
_entry.id   AF-A0A1F5YRI8-F1
#
_cell.length_a   1.000
_cell.length_b   1.000
_cell.length_c   1.000
_cell.angle_alpha   90.00
_cell.angle_beta   90.00
_cell.angle_gamma   90.00
#
_symmetry.space_group_name_H-M   'P 1'
#
loop_
_entity.id
_entity.type
_entity.pdbx_description
1 polymer ?
#
loop_
_entity_poly.entity_id
_entity_poly.type
_entity_poly.pdbx_seq_one_letter_code
_entity_poly.pdbx_strand_id
1 'polypeptide(L)' 'MITKKIPYTKKEKKLQLLKIRLSFYEGKLFRHISDYQGDITESISSKVTKQEVIMLNVAIDDLRQEIDELES' A
#
# COMPACT_ATOMS: atom_id res chain seq x y z
N MET A 1 33.39 12.75 -9.44
CA MET A 1 32.90 11.64 -8.59
C MET A 1 32.04 10.72 -9.46
N ILE A 2 32.53 9.52 -9.77
CA ILE A 2 31.75 8.53 -10.52
C ILE A 2 30.97 7.73 -9.47
N THR A 3 29.69 8.02 -9.30
CA THR A 3 28.80 7.19 -8.48
C THR A 3 28.64 5.85 -9.17
N LYS A 4 29.46 4.87 -8.79
CA LYS A 4 29.26 3.45 -9.14
C LYS A 4 27.86 3.06 -8.64
N LYS A 5 26.89 2.93 -9.55
CA LYS A 5 25.60 2.31 -9.26
C LYS A 5 25.88 0.85 -8.88
N ILE A 6 25.82 0.55 -7.59
CA ILE A 6 25.93 -0.81 -7.09
C ILE A 6 24.74 -1.58 -7.70
N PRO A 7 24.97 -2.71 -8.37
CA PRO A 7 23.87 -3.49 -8.92
C PRO A 7 23.06 -4.07 -7.77
N TYR A 8 21.85 -3.56 -7.57
CA TYR A 8 20.91 -4.11 -6.60
C TYR A 8 20.73 -5.61 -6.84
N THR A 9 20.85 -6.37 -5.78
CA THR A 9 20.54 -7.80 -5.76
C THR A 9 19.08 -8.03 -6.15
N LYS A 10 18.76 -9.24 -6.61
CA LYS A 10 17.37 -9.64 -6.92
C LYS A 10 16.44 -9.42 -5.72
N LYS A 11 16.97 -9.63 -4.50
CA LYS A 11 16.30 -9.38 -3.22
C LYS A 11 15.97 -7.90 -3.03
N GLU A 12 16.95 -7.00 -3.21
CA GLU A 12 16.74 -5.55 -3.08
C GLU A 12 15.77 -4.98 -4.12
N LYS A 13 15.82 -5.46 -5.37
CA LYS A 13 14.85 -5.04 -6.41
C LYS A 13 13.43 -5.45 -6.07
N LYS A 14 13.25 -6.68 -5.54
CA LYS A 14 11.94 -7.18 -5.09
C LYS A 14 11.44 -6.34 -3.92
N LEU A 15 12.30 -6.06 -2.94
CA LEU A 15 11.97 -5.24 -1.78
C LEU A 15 11.56 -3.82 -2.17
N GLN A 16 12.28 -3.17 -3.09
CA GLN A 16 11.89 -1.86 -3.61
C GLN A 16 10.52 -1.89 -4.27
N LEU A 17 10.23 -2.92 -5.08
CA LEU A 17 8.93 -3.05 -5.74
C LEU A 17 7.79 -3.21 -4.73
N LEU A 18 8.00 -4.02 -3.68
CA LEU A 18 7.02 -4.21 -2.61
C LEU A 18 6.77 -2.92 -1.82
N LYS A 19 7.82 -2.17 -1.49
CA LYS A 19 7.70 -0.87 -0.80
C LYS A 19 6.94 0.17 -1.64
N ILE A 20 7.17 0.19 -2.96
CA ILE A 20 6.42 1.05 -3.89
C ILE A 20 4.93 0.66 -3.90
N ARG A 21 4.63 -0.65 -3.99
CA ARG A 21 3.24 -1.15 -3.94
C ARG A 21 2.56 -0.82 -2.61
N LEU A 22 3.26 -1.01 -1.50
CA LEU A 22 2.76 -0.67 -0.17
C LEU A 22 2.39 0.81 -0.09
N SER A 23 3.30 1.70 -0.49
CA SER A 23 3.06 3.15 -0.51
C SER A 23 1.86 3.53 -1.38
N PHE A 24 1.67 2.85 -2.52
CA PHE A 24 0.51 3.07 -3.38
C PHE A 24 -0.81 2.70 -2.70
N TYR A 25 -0.88 1.54 -2.04
CA TYR A 25 -2.10 1.10 -1.35
C TYR A 25 -2.39 1.93 -0.10
N GLU A 26 -1.37 2.30 0.68
CA GLU A 26 -1.51 3.22 1.82
C GLU A 26 -2.03 4.58 1.36
N GLY A 27 -1.51 5.11 0.25
CA GLY A 27 -2.00 6.36 -0.33
C GLY A 27 -3.44 6.27 -0.83
N LYS A 28 -3.85 5.13 -1.37
CA LYS A 28 -5.25 4.88 -1.78
C LYS A 28 -6.17 4.79 -0.57
N LEU A 29 -5.77 4.08 0.47
CA LEU A 29 -6.51 3.97 1.73
C LEU A 29 -6.71 5.34 2.39
N PHE A 30 -5.67 6.17 2.42
CA PHE A 30 -5.74 7.53 2.94
C PHE A 30 -6.79 8.39 2.21
N ARG A 31 -6.88 8.28 0.88
CA ARG A 31 -7.91 8.99 0.09
C ARG A 31 -9.30 8.49 0.43
N HIS A 32 -9.54 7.19 0.47
CA HIS A 32 -10.85 6.64 0.84
C HIS A 32 -11.31 7.08 2.23
N ILE A 33 -10.40 7.14 3.21
CA ILE A 33 -10.71 7.63 4.55
C ILE A 33 -10.98 9.15 4.55
N SER A 34 -10.22 9.92 3.79
CA SER A 34 -10.39 11.37 3.69
C SER A 34 -11.68 11.77 2.97
N ASP A 35 -12.03 11.06 1.89
CA ASP A 35 -13.23 11.29 1.10
C ASP A 35 -14.50 10.91 1.89
N TYR A 36 -14.41 9.91 2.77
CA TYR A 36 -15.51 9.51 3.66
C TYR A 36 -15.95 10.63 4.63
N GLN A 37 -15.07 11.58 4.97
CA GLN A 37 -15.46 12.73 5.80
C GLN A 37 -16.35 13.75 5.06
N GLY A 38 -16.46 13.68 3.73
CA GLY A 38 -17.12 14.71 2.91
C GLY A 38 -18.53 14.40 2.41
N ASP A 39 -18.94 13.13 2.32
CA ASP A 39 -20.12 12.75 1.52
C ASP A 39 -21.23 12.08 2.33
N ILE A 40 -22.29 12.85 2.59
CA ILE A 40 -23.48 12.51 3.39
C ILE A 40 -24.51 11.70 2.54
N THR A 41 -24.07 11.05 1.46
CA THR A 41 -24.89 10.14 0.63
C THR A 41 -24.74 8.69 1.13
N GLU A 42 -25.13 8.51 2.39
CA GLU A 42 -24.46 7.63 3.36
C GLU A 42 -24.75 6.12 3.28
N SER A 43 -25.74 5.65 2.51
CA SER A 43 -26.24 4.26 2.72
C SER A 43 -25.64 3.17 1.83
N ILE A 44 -25.42 3.45 0.55
CA ILE A 44 -24.82 2.49 -0.40
C ILE A 44 -23.31 2.76 -0.57
N SER A 45 -22.93 4.05 -0.63
CA SER A 45 -21.53 4.48 -0.70
C SER A 45 -20.72 3.94 0.48
N SER A 46 -21.21 4.13 1.72
CA SER A 46 -20.51 3.66 2.93
C SER A 46 -20.29 2.15 3.00
N LYS A 47 -21.19 1.33 2.42
CA LYS A 47 -21.00 -0.13 2.39
C LYS A 47 -19.90 -0.53 1.42
N VAL A 48 -19.88 0.07 0.22
CA VAL A 48 -18.86 -0.16 -0.80
C VAL A 48 -17.50 0.35 -0.30
N THR A 49 -17.45 1.57 0.22
CA THR A 49 -16.23 2.17 0.80
C THR A 49 -15.69 1.33 1.96
N LYS A 50 -16.55 0.81 2.85
CA LYS A 50 -16.11 -0.07 3.94
C LYS A 50 -15.48 -1.37 3.44
N GLN A 51 -16.05 -2.00 2.41
CA GLN A 51 -15.46 -3.18 1.79
C GLN A 51 -14.12 -2.86 1.13
N GLU A 52 -14.02 -1.74 0.40
CA GLU A 52 -12.78 -1.29 -0.22
C GLU A 52 -11.68 -1.01 0.82
N VAL A 53 -12.02 -0.34 1.93
CA VAL A 53 -11.10 -0.09 3.04
C VAL A 53 -10.61 -1.41 3.66
N ILE A 54 -11.50 -2.39 3.88
CA ILE A 54 -11.10 -3.70 4.41
C ILE A 54 -10.14 -4.41 3.45
N MET A 55 -10.45 -4.43 2.15
CA MET A 55 -9.59 -5.05 1.14
C MET A 55 -8.22 -4.37 1.05
N LEU A 56 -8.18 -3.04 1.15
CA LEU A 56 -6.93 -2.28 1.16
C LEU A 56 -6.08 -2.59 2.39
N ASN A 57 -6.70 -2.70 3.57
CA ASN A 57 -5.97 -3.09 4.80
C ASN A 57 -5.38 -4.49 4.68
N VAL A 58 -6.14 -5.47 4.18
CA VAL A 58 -5.63 -6.83 3.95
C VAL A 58 -4.45 -6.83 2.99
N ALA A 59 -4.56 -6.12 1.86
CA ALA A 59 -3.47 -6.02 0.89
C ALA A 59 -2.22 -5.33 1.45
N ILE A 60 -2.40 -4.35 2.34
CA ILE A 60 -1.30 -3.67 3.04
C ILE A 60 -0.61 -4.61 4.02
N ASP A 61 -1.38 -5.37 4.81
CA ASP A 61 -0.83 -6.32 5.78
C ASP A 61 -0.07 -7.45 5.09
N ASP A 62 -0.60 -8.01 3.99
CA ASP A 62 0.09 -9.02 3.18
C ASP A 62 1.44 -8.49 2.65
N LEU A 63 1.45 -7.25 2.15
CA LEU A 63 2.68 -6.61 1.65
C LEU A 63 3.68 -6.33 2.76
N ARG A 64 3.22 -5.94 3.95
CA ARG A 64 4.09 -5.73 5.12
C ARG A 64 4.71 -7.04 5.58
N GLN A 65 3.94 -8.11 5.61
CA GLN A 65 4.45 -9.44 5.94
C GLN A 65 5.49 -9.91 4.90
N GLU A 66 5.21 -9.78 3.60
CA GLU A 66 6.17 -10.17 2.55
C GLU A 66 7.47 -9.34 2.63
N ILE A 67 7.37 -8.06 2.99
CA ILE A 67 8.54 -7.20 3.23
C ILE A 67 9.33 -7.70 4.45
N ASP A 68 8.67 -8.00 5.56
CA ASP A 68 9.31 -8.46 6.80
C ASP A 68 10.02 -9.82 6.61
N GLU A 69 9.38 -10.75 5.90
CA GLU A 69 9.98 -12.03 5.50
C GLU A 69 11.20 -11.85 4.59
N LEU A 70 11.20 -10.80 3.75
CA LEU A 70 12.33 -10.45 2.91
C LEU A 70 13.38 -9.64 3.65
N GLU A 71 13.09 -8.97 4.76
CA GLU A 71 14.08 -8.20 5.51
C GLU A 71 14.75 -9.03 6.62
N SER A 72 14.09 -10.08 7.09
CA SER A 72 14.69 -11.18 7.88
C SER A 72 15.77 -11.94 7.10
#